data_AF-A0A031LHF8-F1
#
_entry.id   AF-A0A031LHF8-F1
#
_cell.length_a   1.000
_cell.length_b   1.000
_cell.length_c   1.000
_cell.angle_alpha   90.00
_cell.angle_beta   90.00
_cell.angle_gamma   90.00
#
_symmetry.space_group_name_H-M   'P 1'
#
loop_
_entity.id
_entity.type
_entity.pdbx_description
1 polymer ?
#
loop_
_entity_poly.entity_id
_entity_poly.type
_entity_poly.pdbx_seq_one_letter_code
_entity_poly.pdbx_strand_id
1 'polypeptide(L)'
;RKGVQIISTEANVDITSAKEIVLTAGGSQLKINASGVFPTTASKFEVKAGQHLFVGGADVGFNMQGLPAYEIYNEKFQILLPSGEPMKFIDYKVSTSDQEFIAQADNKGKSKRINTKGEEGLTLSLNWMTLEVVESEGDVE
;
A
#
# COMPACT_ATOMS: atom_id res chain seq x y z
N ARG A 1 32.61 -19.70 33.10
CA ARG A 1 32.07 -20.78 32.22
C ARG A 1 32.75 -20.64 30.86
N LYS A 2 33.09 -21.76 30.21
CA LYS A 2 33.67 -21.77 28.86
C LYS A 2 32.56 -21.50 27.83
N GLY A 3 32.86 -20.73 26.80
CA GLY A 3 31.94 -20.47 25.68
C GLY A 3 31.77 -21.70 24.79
N VAL A 4 30.74 -21.69 23.93
CA VAL A 4 30.53 -22.67 22.86
C VAL A 4 30.83 -21.97 21.53
N GLN A 5 31.61 -22.61 20.67
CA GLN A 5 31.90 -22.16 19.31
C GLN A 5 31.45 -23.22 18.31
N ILE A 6 30.76 -22.79 17.26
CA ILE A 6 30.35 -23.62 16.12
C ILE A 6 30.95 -22.95 14.88
N ILE A 7 31.83 -23.66 14.16
CA ILE A 7 32.61 -23.12 13.03
C ILE A 7 32.62 -24.18 11.91
N SER A 8 32.41 -23.73 10.66
CA SER A 8 32.68 -24.51 9.45
C SER A 8 34.00 -24.02 8.84
N THR A 9 34.91 -24.94 8.52
CA THR A 9 36.24 -24.60 7.99
C THR A 9 36.28 -24.50 6.47
N GLU A 10 35.22 -24.95 5.78
CA GLU A 10 35.21 -25.05 4.33
C GLU A 10 34.02 -24.32 3.70
N ALA A 11 32.82 -24.40 4.30
CA ALA A 11 31.60 -23.90 3.68
C ALA A 11 30.59 -23.39 4.71
N ASN A 12 29.54 -24.17 4.98
CA ASN A 12 28.31 -23.67 5.59
C ASN A 12 28.10 -24.26 6.98
N VAL A 13 27.27 -23.58 7.78
CA VAL A 13 26.60 -24.16 8.95
C VAL A 13 25.10 -23.99 8.74
N ASP A 14 24.41 -25.09 8.47
CA ASP A 14 22.96 -25.08 8.25
C ASP A 14 22.23 -25.48 9.54
N ILE A 15 21.28 -24.65 9.97
CA ILE A 15 20.40 -24.92 11.11
C ILE A 15 18.97 -24.99 10.59
N THR A 16 18.39 -26.20 10.59
CA THR A 16 17.02 -26.45 10.10
C THR A 16 16.15 -27.03 11.20
N SER A 17 14.88 -26.61 11.24
CA SER A 17 13.87 -27.16 12.15
C SER A 17 12.55 -27.30 11.43
N ALA A 18 11.82 -28.38 11.71
CA ALA A 18 10.48 -28.61 11.16
C ALA A 18 9.42 -27.65 11.74
N LYS A 19 9.69 -27.05 12.91
CA LYS A 19 8.72 -26.21 13.63
C LYS A 19 9.24 -24.80 13.83
N GLU A 20 10.35 -24.66 14.55
CA GLU A 20 10.93 -23.37 14.89
C GLU A 20 12.40 -23.46 15.28
N ILE A 21 13.11 -22.34 15.09
CA ILE A 21 14.46 -22.10 15.62
C ILE A 21 14.38 -20.88 16.54
N VAL A 22 14.90 -21.01 17.76
CA VAL A 22 14.90 -19.94 18.76
C VAL A 22 16.31 -19.74 19.31
N LEU A 23 16.89 -18.57 19.07
CA LEU A 23 18.18 -18.16 19.62
C LEU A 23 17.94 -17.15 20.74
N THR A 24 18.32 -17.45 21.97
CA THR A 24 18.08 -16.58 23.13
C THR A 24 19.39 -16.21 23.84
N ALA A 25 19.58 -14.94 24.17
CA ALA A 25 20.72 -14.46 24.95
C ALA A 25 20.34 -13.19 25.75
N GLY A 26 20.55 -13.20 27.06
CA GLY A 26 20.43 -12.01 27.90
C GLY A 26 19.07 -11.28 27.81
N GLY A 27 17.97 -12.02 27.64
CA GLY A 27 16.63 -11.44 27.46
C GLY A 27 16.30 -10.98 26.03
N SER A 28 17.23 -11.12 25.09
CA SER A 28 16.97 -10.97 23.66
C SER A 28 16.74 -12.33 23.01
N GLN A 29 15.94 -12.36 21.96
CA GLN A 29 15.55 -13.55 21.22
C GLN A 29 15.50 -13.28 19.71
N LEU A 30 15.92 -14.24 18.90
CA LEU A 30 15.58 -14.35 17.49
C LEU A 30 14.79 -15.64 17.27
N LYS A 31 13.55 -15.53 16.81
CA LYS A 31 12.66 -16.66 16.52
C LYS A 31 12.36 -16.74 15.02
N ILE A 32 12.50 -17.94 14.45
CA ILE A 32 12.20 -18.24 13.05
C ILE A 32 11.20 -19.39 13.02
N ASN A 33 10.06 -19.18 12.35
CA ASN A 33 9.02 -20.20 12.18
C ASN A 33 8.21 -19.95 10.90
N ALA A 34 7.14 -20.72 10.69
CA ALA A 34 6.28 -20.62 9.51
C ALA A 34 5.64 -19.23 9.29
N SER A 35 5.53 -18.41 10.34
CA SER A 35 4.95 -17.07 10.26
C SER A 35 5.98 -15.97 9.93
N GLY A 36 7.28 -16.27 9.98
CA GLY A 36 8.35 -15.34 9.65
C GLY A 36 9.52 -15.31 10.63
N VAL A 37 10.20 -14.16 10.69
CA VAL A 37 11.41 -13.92 11.51
C VAL A 37 11.12 -12.80 12.51
N PHE A 38 11.34 -13.09 13.80
CA PHE A 38 10.93 -12.23 14.91
C PHE A 38 12.10 -11.95 15.86
N PRO A 39 12.74 -10.78 15.78
CA PRO A 39 13.66 -10.30 16.80
C PRO A 39 12.88 -9.68 17.98
N THR A 40 13.21 -10.09 19.21
CA THR A 40 12.66 -9.55 20.46
C THR A 40 13.80 -9.13 21.37
N THR A 41 13.76 -7.95 21.97
CA THR A 41 14.75 -7.50 22.96
C THR A 41 14.08 -6.64 24.02
N ALA A 42 14.60 -6.68 25.25
CA ALA A 42 14.08 -5.89 26.36
C ALA A 42 14.50 -4.41 26.32
N SER A 43 15.51 -4.05 25.52
CA SER A 43 16.05 -2.69 25.49
C SER A 43 16.24 -2.19 24.06
N LYS A 44 17.47 -2.17 23.54
CA LYS A 44 17.79 -1.55 22.25
C LYS A 44 17.88 -2.59 21.14
N PHE A 45 17.12 -2.38 20.08
CA PHE A 45 17.34 -3.01 18.78
C PHE A 45 18.05 -2.01 17.87
N GLU A 46 19.31 -2.28 17.51
CA GLU A 46 20.12 -1.40 16.64
C GLU A 46 20.49 -2.15 15.36
N VAL A 47 20.13 -1.58 14.22
CA VAL A 47 20.50 -2.11 12.90
C VAL A 47 21.29 -1.05 12.15
N LYS A 48 22.46 -1.42 11.60
CA LYS A 48 23.34 -0.52 10.85
C LYS A 48 23.52 -1.07 9.44
N ALA A 49 22.95 -0.39 8.45
CA ALA A 49 23.13 -0.70 7.04
C ALA A 49 23.12 0.58 6.18
N GLY A 50 23.76 0.53 5.01
CA GLY A 50 23.72 1.63 4.03
C GLY A 50 22.33 1.84 3.40
N GLN A 51 21.51 0.79 3.35
CA GLN A 51 20.11 0.84 2.93
C GLN A 51 19.32 -0.29 3.59
N HIS A 52 18.09 0.01 4.01
CA HIS A 52 17.08 -1.00 4.37
C HIS A 52 16.01 -1.02 3.29
N LEU A 53 16.01 -2.07 2.46
CA LEU A 53 14.99 -2.24 1.43
C LEU A 53 13.75 -2.88 2.06
N PHE A 54 12.72 -2.07 2.29
CA PHE A 54 11.39 -2.55 2.62
C PHE A 54 10.56 -2.56 1.35
N VAL A 55 10.23 -3.76 0.87
CA VAL A 55 9.30 -3.90 -0.26
C VAL A 55 7.89 -3.73 0.30
N GLY A 56 7.14 -2.79 -0.26
CA GLY A 56 5.73 -2.59 0.13
C GLY A 56 4.87 -3.82 -0.19
N GLY A 57 3.68 -3.87 0.39
CA GLY A 57 2.66 -4.84 -0.02
C GLY A 57 2.32 -4.70 -1.51
N ALA A 58 1.79 -5.76 -2.11
CA ALA A 58 1.30 -5.71 -3.49
C ALA A 58 0.26 -4.59 -3.66
N ASP A 59 0.36 -3.84 -4.77
CA ASP A 59 -0.60 -2.78 -5.14
C ASP A 59 -1.95 -3.43 -5.52
N VAL A 60 -2.75 -3.76 -4.51
CA VAL A 60 -4.12 -4.24 -4.69
C VAL A 60 -5.03 -3.06 -5.03
N GLY A 61 -5.86 -3.23 -6.05
CA GLY A 61 -6.88 -2.23 -6.37
C GLY A 61 -8.07 -2.34 -5.40
N PHE A 62 -9.16 -1.68 -5.76
CA PHE A 62 -10.38 -1.64 -4.96
C PHE A 62 -11.53 -2.21 -5.78
N ASN A 63 -12.51 -2.84 -5.14
CA ASN A 63 -13.81 -3.09 -5.78
C ASN A 63 -14.67 -1.82 -5.77
N MET A 64 -15.84 -1.90 -6.40
CA MET A 64 -16.83 -0.82 -6.44
C MET A 64 -17.39 -0.43 -5.06
N GLN A 65 -17.19 -1.24 -4.00
CA GLN A 65 -17.52 -0.90 -2.61
C GLN A 65 -16.37 -0.18 -1.88
N GLY A 66 -15.26 0.11 -2.56
CA GLY A 66 -14.09 0.75 -1.96
C GLY A 66 -13.27 -0.16 -1.04
N LEU A 67 -13.43 -1.48 -1.14
CA LEU A 67 -12.64 -2.46 -0.38
C LEU A 67 -11.49 -2.97 -1.24
N PRO A 68 -10.31 -3.27 -0.65
CA PRO A 68 -9.21 -3.90 -1.38
C PRO A 68 -9.68 -5.20 -2.05
N ALA A 69 -9.42 -5.31 -3.35
CA ALA A 69 -9.84 -6.45 -4.15
C ALA A 69 -8.79 -6.80 -5.21
N TYR A 70 -8.76 -8.07 -5.58
CA TYR A 70 -7.91 -8.62 -6.62
C TYR A 70 -8.77 -9.52 -7.49
N GLU A 71 -9.27 -8.98 -8.60
CA GLU A 71 -10.11 -9.69 -9.55
C GLU A 71 -9.43 -9.73 -10.92
N ILE A 72 -9.94 -10.56 -11.83
CA ILE A 72 -9.35 -10.75 -13.16
C ILE A 72 -9.52 -9.50 -14.03
N TYR A 73 -10.67 -8.83 -13.92
CA TYR A 73 -10.99 -7.59 -14.63
C TYR A 73 -10.59 -6.40 -13.77
N ASN A 74 -9.83 -5.48 -14.36
CA ASN A 74 -9.40 -4.29 -13.67
C ASN A 74 -9.09 -3.13 -14.63
N GLU A 75 -9.45 -1.93 -14.19
CA GLU A 75 -9.33 -0.72 -14.99
C GLU A 75 -8.68 0.39 -14.16
N LYS A 76 -8.00 1.30 -14.86
CA LYS A 76 -7.40 2.51 -14.28
C LYS A 76 -7.58 3.67 -15.26
N PHE A 77 -8.05 4.79 -14.77
CA PHE A 77 -8.26 5.99 -15.55
C PHE A 77 -7.10 6.97 -15.36
N GLN A 78 -6.82 7.77 -16.39
CA GLN A 78 -5.93 8.92 -16.31
C GLN A 78 -6.72 10.18 -16.67
N ILE A 79 -6.75 11.12 -15.73
CA ILE A 79 -7.48 12.38 -15.81
C ILE A 79 -6.47 13.47 -16.17
N LEU A 80 -6.66 14.07 -17.35
CA LEU A 80 -5.81 15.12 -17.88
C LEU A 80 -6.62 16.39 -18.10
N LEU A 81 -5.96 17.54 -17.98
CA LEU A 81 -6.45 18.81 -18.50
C LEU A 81 -6.46 18.76 -20.04
N PRO A 82 -7.21 19.66 -20.71
CA PRO A 82 -7.13 19.79 -22.17
C PRO A 82 -5.71 20.06 -22.69
N SER A 83 -4.85 20.66 -21.87
CA SER A 83 -3.42 20.85 -22.16
C SER A 83 -2.60 19.55 -22.18
N GLY A 84 -3.17 18.43 -21.73
CA GLY A 84 -2.49 17.15 -21.55
C GLY A 84 -1.80 17.01 -20.18
N GLU A 85 -1.81 18.04 -19.35
CA GLU A 85 -1.23 17.97 -18.00
C GLU A 85 -2.10 17.16 -17.04
N PRO A 86 -1.52 16.39 -16.11
CA PRO A 86 -2.30 15.64 -15.14
C PRO A 86 -3.16 16.51 -14.21
N MET A 87 -4.43 16.14 -14.06
CA MET A 87 -5.30 16.73 -13.06
C MET A 87 -5.04 16.05 -11.71
N LYS A 88 -4.11 16.62 -10.92
CA LYS A 88 -3.62 16.02 -9.68
C LYS A 88 -4.61 16.20 -8.54
N PHE A 89 -4.76 15.17 -7.71
CA PHE A 89 -5.54 15.24 -6.45
C PHE A 89 -6.99 15.70 -6.62
N ILE A 90 -7.59 15.48 -7.78
CA ILE A 90 -9.00 15.78 -8.02
C ILE A 90 -9.88 14.62 -7.51
N ASP A 91 -11.02 14.97 -6.93
CA ASP A 91 -12.04 14.00 -6.58
C ASP A 91 -12.81 13.58 -7.83
N TYR A 92 -12.93 12.27 -8.01
CA TYR A 92 -13.66 11.66 -9.10
C TYR A 92 -14.62 10.61 -8.55
N LYS A 93 -15.61 10.29 -9.38
CA LYS A 93 -16.56 9.21 -9.15
C LYS A 93 -16.49 8.23 -10.31
N VAL A 94 -16.31 6.95 -9.98
CA VAL A 94 -16.46 5.83 -10.92
C VAL A 94 -17.83 5.22 -10.68
N SER A 95 -18.61 5.05 -11.74
CA SER A 95 -19.94 4.45 -11.70
C SER A 95 -20.05 3.27 -12.65
N THR A 96 -20.79 2.24 -12.21
CA THR A 96 -21.34 1.14 -13.02
C THR A 96 -22.85 1.36 -13.17
N SER A 97 -23.61 0.38 -13.70
CA SER A 97 -25.08 0.47 -13.72
C SER A 97 -25.69 0.57 -12.32
N ASP A 98 -25.05 -0.05 -11.33
CA ASP A 98 -25.68 -0.31 -10.02
C ASP A 98 -24.88 0.28 -8.84
N GLN A 99 -23.62 0.64 -9.03
CA GLN A 99 -22.68 0.99 -7.96
C GLN A 99 -21.83 2.21 -8.30
N GLU A 100 -21.49 2.99 -7.28
CA GLU A 100 -20.63 4.16 -7.39
C GLU A 100 -19.50 4.12 -6.36
N PHE A 101 -18.32 4.56 -6.78
CA PHE A 101 -17.13 4.66 -5.94
C PHE A 101 -16.49 6.04 -6.12
N ILE A 102 -16.33 6.78 -5.01
CA ILE A 102 -15.69 8.10 -4.99
C ILE A 102 -14.30 7.97 -4.40
N ALA A 103 -13.32 8.57 -5.07
CA ALA A 103 -11.95 8.63 -4.60
C ALA A 103 -11.19 9.82 -5.19
N GLN A 104 -10.00 10.06 -4.67
CA GLN A 104 -9.11 11.11 -5.15
C GLN A 104 -8.01 10.55 -6.05
N ALA A 105 -7.68 11.27 -7.12
CA ALA A 105 -6.63 10.90 -8.06
C ALA A 105 -5.23 11.11 -7.47
N ASP A 106 -4.24 10.38 -7.97
CA ASP A 106 -2.85 10.54 -7.54
C ASP A 106 -2.17 11.80 -8.13
N ASN A 107 -0.90 12.01 -7.81
CA ASN A 107 -0.11 13.14 -8.31
C ASN A 107 0.20 13.09 -9.83
N LYS A 108 -0.19 12.02 -10.50
CA LYS A 108 -0.13 11.81 -11.96
C LYS A 108 -1.53 11.80 -12.57
N GLY A 109 -2.55 12.24 -11.83
CA GLY A 109 -3.93 12.28 -12.27
C GLY A 109 -4.54 10.90 -12.52
N LYS A 110 -3.99 9.83 -11.94
CA LYS A 110 -4.52 8.48 -12.13
C LYS A 110 -5.52 8.12 -11.04
N SER A 111 -6.58 7.42 -11.43
CA SER A 111 -7.52 6.84 -10.47
C SER A 111 -6.86 5.71 -9.67
N LYS A 112 -7.54 5.23 -8.62
CA LYS A 112 -7.27 3.92 -8.05
C LYS A 112 -7.57 2.86 -9.12
N ARG A 113 -6.88 1.71 -9.04
CA ARG A 113 -7.23 0.56 -9.86
C ARG A 113 -8.54 -0.01 -9.34
N ILE A 114 -9.55 -0.09 -10.19
CA ILE A 114 -10.84 -0.69 -9.85
C ILE A 114 -10.82 -2.13 -10.34
N ASN A 115 -11.34 -3.05 -9.55
CA ASN A 115 -11.46 -4.47 -9.85
C ASN A 115 -12.94 -4.83 -9.88
N THR A 116 -13.35 -5.57 -10.91
CA THR A 116 -14.72 -6.06 -11.09
C THR A 116 -14.73 -7.57 -11.23
N LYS A 117 -15.82 -8.22 -10.83
CA LYS A 117 -15.95 -9.68 -10.92
C LYS A 117 -16.18 -10.15 -12.35
N GLY A 118 -16.66 -9.27 -13.22
CA GLY A 118 -16.88 -9.51 -14.64
C GLY A 118 -16.51 -8.28 -15.47
N GLU A 119 -16.62 -8.41 -16.79
CA GLU A 119 -16.45 -7.29 -17.71
C GLU A 119 -17.62 -6.30 -17.53
N GLU A 120 -17.33 -5.12 -16.97
CA GLU A 120 -18.30 -4.08 -16.68
C GLU A 120 -17.87 -2.76 -17.30
N GLY A 121 -18.81 -2.03 -17.90
CA GLY A 121 -18.56 -0.69 -18.45
C GLY A 121 -18.43 0.34 -17.35
N LEU A 122 -17.20 0.68 -16.96
CA LEU A 122 -16.93 1.72 -15.97
C LEU A 122 -16.97 3.12 -16.59
N THR A 123 -17.72 4.03 -15.97
CA THR A 123 -17.74 5.45 -16.35
C THR A 123 -17.08 6.29 -15.26
N LEU A 124 -16.19 7.21 -15.65
CA LEU A 124 -15.58 8.17 -14.74
C LEU A 124 -16.18 9.57 -14.95
N SER A 125 -16.64 10.18 -13.87
CA SER A 125 -17.09 11.57 -13.82
C SER A 125 -16.30 12.36 -12.77
N LEU A 126 -15.98 13.61 -13.07
CA LEU A 126 -15.40 14.52 -12.07
C LEU A 126 -16.45 14.83 -11.00
N ASN A 127 -16.08 14.69 -9.73
CA ASN A 127 -16.95 15.04 -8.62
C ASN A 127 -16.73 16.53 -8.30
N TRP A 128 -17.31 17.41 -9.11
CA TRP A 128 -17.18 18.85 -8.88
C TRP A 128 -17.84 19.24 -7.55
N MET A 129 -17.08 19.95 -6.71
CA MET A 129 -17.67 20.76 -5.64
C MET A 129 -18.58 21.80 -6.30
N THR A 130 -19.86 21.83 -5.91
CA THR A 130 -20.76 22.92 -6.26
C THR A 130 -20.15 24.22 -5.75
N LEU A 131 -19.78 25.12 -6.67
CA LEU A 131 -19.35 26.48 -6.36
C LEU A 131 -20.58 27.39 -6.42
N GLU A 132 -21.08 27.81 -5.27
CA GLU A 132 -22.08 28.87 -5.20
C GLU A 132 -21.39 30.23 -5.34
N VAL A 133 -21.87 31.06 -6.26
CA VAL A 133 -21.44 32.46 -6.36
C VAL A 133 -22.11 33.22 -5.22
N VAL A 134 -21.32 33.69 -4.26
CA VAL A 134 -21.80 34.69 -3.30
C VAL A 134 -21.75 36.03 -4.00
N GLU A 135 -22.92 36.56 -4.39
CA GLU A 135 -23.01 37.95 -4.84
C GLU A 135 -22.64 38.87 -3.66
N SER A 136 -21.57 39.65 -3.81
CA SER A 136 -21.27 40.73 -2.85
C SER A 136 -22.28 41.85 -3.10
N GLU A 137 -23.21 42.05 -2.15
CA GLU A 137 -24.03 43.26 -2.15
C GLU A 137 -23.10 44.48 -2.14
N GLY A 138 -23.20 45.29 -3.18
CA GLY A 138 -22.38 46.48 -3.34
C GLY A 138 -22.61 47.47 -2.21
N ASP A 139 -21.52 48.08 -1.75
CA ASP A 139 -21.55 49.23 -0.86
C ASP A 139 -22.45 50.31 -1.46
N VAL A 140 -23.55 50.61 -0.75
CA VAL A 140 -24.42 51.73 -1.07
C VAL A 140 -23.73 52.98 -0.52
N GLU A 141 -23.34 53.89 -1.44
CA GLU A 141 -22.78 55.23 -1.16
C GLU A 141 -23.60 56.04 -0.16
#